data_AF-A0A5N4E1Q2-F1
#
_entry.id   AF-A0A5N4E1Q2-F1
#
_cell.length_a   1.000
_cell.length_b   1.000
_cell.length_c   1.000
_cell.angle_alpha   90.00
_cell.angle_beta   90.00
_cell.angle_gamma   90.00
#
_symmetry.space_group_name_H-M   'P 1'
#
loop_
_entity.id
_entity.type
_entity.pdbx_description
1 polymer ?
#
loop_
_entity_poly.entity_id
_entity_poly.type
_entity_poly.pdbx_seq_one_letter_code
_entity_poly.pdbx_strand_id
1 'polypeptide(L)'
;MCCGGKSSEDGTDDISSGDIPELQKDKDDTNVNADVQKLQQQLQDIKEQTMCSICLDHLKNMIFLCGHGTCQLCGDRISECPICQMAVERRILLY
;
A
#
# COMPACT_ATOMS: atom_id res chain seq x y z
N MET A 1 -50.15 -12.06 -18.45
CA MET A 1 -51.14 -11.08 -18.94
C MET A 1 -52.16 -10.80 -17.85
N CYS A 2 -52.15 -9.58 -17.29
CA CYS A 2 -53.32 -8.79 -16.91
C CYS A 2 -52.83 -7.35 -16.66
N CYS A 3 -53.52 -6.40 -17.29
CA CYS A 3 -53.09 -5.02 -17.51
C CYS A 3 -53.67 -4.04 -16.48
N GLY A 4 -52.88 -3.02 -16.14
CA GLY A 4 -53.24 -1.59 -16.12
C GLY A 4 -54.54 -1.09 -15.45
N GLY A 5 -54.36 -0.19 -14.47
CA GLY A 5 -55.30 0.86 -14.10
C GLY A 5 -54.54 2.11 -13.62
N LYS A 6 -54.94 3.30 -14.11
CA LYS A 6 -54.23 4.60 -14.05
C LYS A 6 -55.19 5.70 -13.55
N SER A 7 -54.77 6.56 -12.62
CA SER A 7 -55.13 8.00 -12.38
C SER A 7 -54.61 8.40 -10.97
N SER A 8 -53.70 9.38 -10.78
CA SER A 8 -53.83 10.87 -10.80
C SER A 8 -54.66 11.40 -9.62
N GLU A 9 -54.32 12.38 -8.76
CA GLU A 9 -53.22 13.32 -8.44
C GLU A 9 -53.51 13.85 -7.00
N ASP A 10 -52.50 14.23 -6.20
CA ASP A 10 -52.40 15.52 -5.45
C ASP A 10 -51.36 15.46 -4.30
N GLY A 11 -50.67 16.57 -4.11
CA GLY A 11 -49.38 16.67 -3.43
C GLY A 11 -49.38 16.71 -1.90
N THR A 12 -48.17 16.62 -1.36
CA THR A 12 -47.64 17.50 -0.31
C THR A 12 -46.13 17.36 -0.32
N ASP A 13 -45.46 18.48 -0.52
CA ASP A 13 -44.02 18.64 -0.42
C ASP A 13 -43.59 18.42 1.03
N ASP A 14 -42.85 17.34 1.32
CA ASP A 14 -42.03 17.29 2.52
C ASP A 14 -40.57 17.23 2.09
N ILE A 15 -39.88 18.31 2.43
CA ILE A 15 -38.50 18.61 2.10
C ILE A 15 -37.63 17.55 2.76
N SER A 16 -37.22 16.57 1.95
CA SER A 16 -36.01 15.80 2.21
C SER A 16 -34.83 16.78 2.22
N SER A 17 -34.32 17.08 3.41
CA SER A 17 -33.03 17.76 3.56
C SER A 17 -32.42 17.38 4.90
N GLY A 18 -31.67 16.27 4.83
CA GLY A 18 -30.47 16.06 5.61
C GLY A 18 -30.69 15.67 7.07
N ASP A 19 -30.97 14.40 7.30
CA ASP A 19 -30.38 13.73 8.45
C ASP A 19 -28.87 13.97 8.37
N ILE A 20 -28.35 14.86 9.21
CA ILE A 20 -26.92 14.90 9.49
C ILE A 20 -26.60 13.52 10.06
N PRO A 21 -25.68 12.74 9.46
CA PRO A 21 -25.16 11.58 10.14
C PRO A 21 -24.48 12.12 11.39
N GLU A 22 -25.17 11.99 12.51
CA GLU A 22 -24.62 12.10 13.84
C GLU A 22 -23.28 11.36 13.80
N LEU A 23 -22.20 12.10 14.02
CA LEU A 23 -20.87 11.54 14.21
C LEU A 23 -20.99 10.59 15.39
N GLN A 24 -21.32 9.32 15.12
CA GLN A 24 -21.30 8.23 16.08
C GLN A 24 -19.85 8.02 16.45
N LYS A 25 -19.41 8.85 17.39
CA LYS A 25 -18.09 8.87 17.98
C LYS A 25 -18.07 7.83 19.10
N ASP A 26 -18.52 6.61 18.81
CA ASP A 26 -18.74 5.59 19.85
C ASP A 26 -18.52 4.17 19.30
N LYS A 27 -17.47 3.96 18.48
CA LYS A 27 -16.91 2.62 18.25
C LYS A 27 -15.38 2.68 18.09
N ASP A 28 -14.73 2.25 19.16
CA ASP A 28 -13.42 1.61 19.23
C ASP A 28 -12.10 2.39 19.37
N ASP A 29 -11.77 2.65 20.64
CA ASP A 29 -10.37 2.75 21.07
C ASP A 29 -9.56 1.48 20.76
N THR A 30 -10.20 0.31 20.62
CA THR A 30 -9.55 -0.96 20.26
C THR A 30 -9.11 -1.07 18.81
N ASN A 31 -9.88 -0.56 17.83
CA ASN A 31 -9.49 -0.68 16.41
C ASN A 31 -8.68 0.50 15.90
N VAL A 32 -8.73 1.68 16.54
CA VAL A 32 -7.69 2.71 16.32
C VAL A 32 -6.29 2.21 16.73
N ASN A 33 -6.16 1.53 17.88
CA ASN A 33 -4.88 0.94 18.28
C ASN A 33 -4.43 -0.18 17.33
N ALA A 34 -5.35 -1.04 16.89
CA ALA A 34 -5.05 -2.10 15.93
C ALA A 34 -4.64 -1.53 14.55
N ASP A 35 -5.28 -0.45 14.10
CA ASP A 35 -4.96 0.24 12.85
C ASP A 35 -3.60 0.92 12.91
N VAL A 36 -3.29 1.60 14.02
CA VAL A 36 -1.95 2.19 14.23
C VAL A 36 -0.88 1.11 14.19
N GLN A 37 -1.09 -0.04 14.86
CA GLN A 37 -0.16 -1.17 14.82
C GLN A 37 0.01 -1.72 13.40
N LYS A 38 -1.09 -1.87 12.65
CA LYS A 38 -1.06 -2.35 11.28
C LYS A 38 -0.30 -1.41 10.35
N LEU A 39 -0.53 -0.10 10.46
CA LEU A 39 0.17 0.91 9.68
C LEU A 39 1.66 0.94 10.02
N GLN A 40 2.02 0.83 11.30
CA GLN A 40 3.42 0.72 11.73
C GLN A 40 4.09 -0.51 11.14
N GLN A 41 3.42 -1.67 11.14
CA GLN A 41 3.94 -2.88 10.52
C GLN A 41 4.14 -2.71 9.01
N GLN A 42 3.16 -2.14 8.31
CA GLN A 42 3.28 -1.89 6.87
C GLN A 42 4.45 -0.97 6.53
N LEU A 43 4.66 0.09 7.33
CA LEU A 43 5.82 0.98 7.15
C LEU A 43 7.14 0.24 7.37
N GLN A 44 7.20 -0.62 8.38
CA GLN A 44 8.37 -1.45 8.65
C GLN A 44 8.65 -2.42 7.50
N ASP A 45 7.63 -3.11 6.99
CA ASP A 45 7.75 -4.06 5.89
C ASP A 45 8.24 -3.37 4.60
N ILE A 46 7.67 -2.20 4.28
CA ILE A 46 8.09 -1.40 3.12
C ILE A 46 9.55 -0.96 3.27
N LYS A 47 9.94 -0.53 4.48
CA LYS A 47 11.32 -0.12 4.77
C LYS A 47 12.29 -1.28 4.57
N GLU A 48 11.99 -2.46 5.11
CA GLU A 48 12.83 -3.65 4.94
C GLU A 48 12.94 -4.10 3.48
N GLN A 49 11.83 -4.04 2.73
CA GLN A 49 11.82 -4.40 1.31
C GLN A 49 12.66 -3.46 0.44
N THR A 50 12.76 -2.19 0.80
CA THR A 50 13.49 -1.17 0.04
C THR A 50 14.95 -1.02 0.46
N MET A 51 15.33 -1.56 1.62
CA MET A 51 16.68 -1.49 2.16
C MET A 51 17.63 -2.55 1.58
N CYS A 52 18.90 -2.19 1.44
CA CYS A 52 19.94 -3.12 1.00
C CYS A 52 20.12 -4.26 2.02
N SER A 53 19.97 -5.50 1.56
CA SER A 53 20.11 -6.71 2.38
C SER A 53 21.52 -6.99 2.87
N ILE A 54 22.53 -6.24 2.41
CA ILE A 54 23.93 -6.42 2.80
C ILE A 54 24.29 -5.48 3.95
N CYS A 55 24.09 -4.16 3.79
CA CYS A 55 24.45 -3.18 4.81
C CYS A 55 23.31 -2.80 5.75
N LEU A 56 22.04 -3.02 5.36
CA LEU A 56 20.86 -2.60 6.10
C LEU A 56 20.84 -1.11 6.47
N ASP A 57 21.53 -0.28 5.68
CA ASP A 57 21.72 1.15 5.97
C ASP A 57 21.24 2.02 4.79
N HIS A 58 21.51 1.55 3.56
CA HIS A 58 21.19 2.29 2.34
C HIS A 58 20.04 1.63 1.57
N LEU A 59 19.25 2.42 0.84
CA LEU A 59 18.21 1.90 -0.06
C LEU A 59 18.82 1.16 -1.26
N LYS A 60 18.05 0.24 -1.83
CA LYS A 60 18.38 -0.44 -3.09
C LYS A 60 18.30 0.56 -4.23
N ASN A 61 19.45 0.93 -4.79
CA ASN A 61 19.55 1.80 -5.97
C ASN A 61 20.36 1.16 -7.11
N MET A 62 20.66 -0.14 -7.02
CA MET A 62 21.33 -0.91 -8.07
C MET A 62 20.64 -2.24 -8.28
N ILE A 63 20.40 -2.62 -9.53
CA ILE A 63 19.87 -3.93 -9.94
C ILE A 63 20.89 -4.67 -10.80
N PHE A 64 21.04 -5.97 -10.56
CA PHE A 64 21.82 -6.89 -11.38
C PHE A 64 20.99 -7.46 -12.52
N LEU A 65 21.64 -7.98 -13.56
CA LEU A 65 20.93 -8.60 -14.70
C LEU A 65 20.03 -9.78 -14.29
N CYS A 66 20.31 -10.43 -13.15
CA CYS A 66 19.46 -11.47 -12.58
C CYS A 66 18.16 -10.95 -11.90
N GLY A 67 17.92 -9.63 -11.89
CA GLY A 67 16.71 -9.00 -11.33
C GLY A 67 16.80 -8.63 -9.84
N HIS A 68 17.84 -9.05 -9.14
CA HIS A 68 18.05 -8.75 -7.72
C HIS A 68 18.85 -7.47 -7.51
N GLY A 69 18.56 -6.73 -6.43
CA GLY A 69 19.14 -5.41 -6.19
C GLY A 69 19.76 -5.20 -4.81
N THR A 70 20.75 -4.31 -4.77
CA THR A 70 21.49 -3.89 -3.57
C THR A 70 21.71 -2.36 -3.62
N CYS A 71 22.28 -1.76 -2.58
CA CYS A 71 22.79 -0.39 -2.71
C CYS A 71 24.09 -0.39 -3.52
N GLN A 72 24.41 0.73 -4.15
CA GLN A 72 25.60 0.90 -4.98
C GLN A 72 26.90 0.54 -4.23
N LEU A 73 27.05 1.00 -2.98
CA LEU A 73 28.24 0.77 -2.16
C LEU A 73 28.53 -0.73 -1.91
N CYS A 74 27.47 -1.51 -1.69
CA CYS A 74 27.60 -2.95 -1.49
C CYS A 74 27.73 -3.67 -2.82
N GLY A 75 26.93 -3.27 -3.81
CA GLY A 75 26.96 -3.82 -5.16
C GLY A 75 28.37 -3.83 -5.71
N ASP A 76 29.07 -2.70 -5.71
CA ASP A 76 30.40 -2.55 -6.32
C ASP A 76 31.47 -3.50 -5.75
N ARG A 77 31.26 -4.05 -4.55
CA ARG A 77 32.22 -4.94 -3.86
C ARG A 77 31.95 -6.43 -4.06
N ILE A 78 30.79 -6.80 -4.61
CA ILE A 78 30.37 -8.20 -4.76
C ILE A 78 30.42 -8.63 -6.23
N SER A 79 30.97 -9.82 -6.50
CA SER A 79 31.01 -10.43 -7.84
C SER A 79 29.83 -11.36 -8.11
N GLU A 80 29.08 -11.74 -7.08
CA GLU A 80 27.96 -12.67 -7.15
C GLU A 80 26.75 -12.08 -6.43
N CYS A 81 25.55 -12.39 -6.92
CA CYS A 81 24.32 -11.94 -6.31
C CYS A 81 24.06 -12.68 -4.98
N PRO A 82 23.83 -11.98 -3.86
CA PRO A 82 23.60 -12.63 -2.56
C PRO A 82 22.28 -13.40 -2.46
N ILE A 83 21.35 -13.20 -3.41
CA ILE A 83 20.02 -13.81 -3.38
C ILE A 83 19.96 -15.08 -4.24
N CYS A 84 20.55 -15.05 -5.43
CA CYS A 84 20.48 -16.17 -6.38
C CYS A 84 21.82 -16.82 -6.70
N GLN A 85 22.93 -16.34 -6.11
CA GLN A 85 24.28 -16.89 -6.25
C GLN A 85 24.80 -16.95 -7.70
N MET A 86 24.20 -16.18 -8.60
CA MET A 86 24.68 -16.02 -9.97
C MET A 86 25.72 -14.90 -10.05
N ALA A 87 26.71 -15.06 -10.93
CA ALA A 87 27.72 -14.04 -11.20
C ALA A 87 27.10 -12.75 -11.74
N VAL A 88 27.62 -11.60 -11.32
CA VAL A 88 27.14 -10.29 -11.73
C VAL A 88 27.72 -9.91 -13.10
N GLU A 89 26.91 -10.06 -14.15
CA GLU A 89 27.31 -9.69 -15.52
C GLU A 89 27.15 -8.20 -15.82
N ARG A 90 26.06 -7.59 -15.33
CA ARG A 90 25.74 -6.17 -15.55
C ARG A 90 25.11 -5.55 -14.30
N ARG A 91 25.45 -4.29 -14.07
CA ARG A 91 24.94 -3.44 -12.98
C ARG A 91 24.16 -2.28 -13.60
N ILE A 92 22.94 -2.06 -13.14
CA ILE A 92 22.08 -0.97 -13.58
C ILE A 92 21.79 -0.10 -12.37
N LEU A 93 22.13 1.19 -12.45
CA LEU A 93 21.86 2.16 -11.38
C LEU A 93 20.48 2.80 -11.59
N LEU A 94 19.70 2.90 -10.52
CA LEU A 94 18.38 3.54 -10.48
C LEU A 94 18.51 4.94 -9.89
N TYR A 95 17.81 5.92 -10.47
CA TYR A 95 17.76 7.32 -10.04
C TYR A 95 16.34 7.72 -9.67
#